data_AF-A0A099YCX8-F1
#
_entry.id   AF-A0A099YCX8-F1
#
_cell.length_a   1.000
_cell.length_b   1.000
_cell.length_c   1.000
_cell.angle_alpha   90.00
_cell.angle_beta   90.00
_cell.angle_gamma   90.00
#
_symmetry.space_group_name_H-M   'P 1'
#
loop_
_entity.id
_entity.type
_entity.pdbx_description
1 polymer ?
#
loop_
_entity_poly.entity_id
_entity_poly.type
_entity_poly.pdbx_seq_one_letter_code
_entity_poly.pdbx_strand_id
1 'polypeptide(L)'
;MIDTQSMLDELCLDATDETTQLITDLLSQSESIIRDSVDKTKPLTTYEQDPIFVRASKTLCTQLYYDRALTGGMSLGLQMMINHLKGEVGADGYKPNSTV
;
A
#
# COMPACT_ATOMS: atom_id res chain seq x y z
N MET A 1 4.85 -9.75 0.09
CA MET A 1 4.98 -8.51 0.89
C MET A 1 5.95 -7.60 0.16
N ILE A 2 5.65 -6.31 0.09
CA ILE A 2 6.53 -5.33 -0.56
C ILE A 2 7.87 -5.28 0.20
N ASP A 3 8.97 -5.28 -0.55
CA ASP A 3 10.31 -5.21 0.03
C ASP A 3 10.56 -3.86 0.71
N THR A 4 10.93 -3.90 1.99
CA THR A 4 11.25 -2.72 2.82
C THR A 4 12.40 -1.91 2.22
N GLN A 5 13.43 -2.56 1.67
CA GLN A 5 14.59 -1.84 1.10
C GLN A 5 14.13 -0.95 -0.07
N SER A 6 13.24 -1.45 -0.93
CA SER A 6 12.64 -0.66 -2.00
C SER A 6 11.84 0.57 -1.52
N MET A 7 11.38 0.60 -0.27
CA MET A 7 10.68 1.74 0.33
C MET A 7 11.68 2.73 0.95
N LEU A 8 12.72 2.23 1.63
CA LEU A 8 13.82 3.04 2.14
C LEU A 8 14.50 3.81 1.01
N ASP A 9 14.79 3.13 -0.10
CA ASP A 9 15.38 3.74 -1.30
C ASP A 9 14.48 4.82 -1.90
N GLU A 10 13.16 4.57 -1.95
CA GLU A 10 12.17 5.53 -2.49
C GLU A 10 12.07 6.80 -1.63
N LEU A 11 12.25 6.67 -0.31
CA LEU A 11 12.26 7.80 0.63
C LEU A 11 13.64 8.43 0.82
N CYS A 12 14.67 7.91 0.15
CA CYS A 12 16.08 8.29 0.35
C CYS A 12 16.51 8.22 1.83
N LEU A 13 16.14 7.13 2.52
CA LEU A 13 16.47 6.91 3.94
C LEU A 13 17.62 5.92 4.09
N ASP A 14 18.50 6.19 5.06
CA ASP A 14 19.56 5.26 5.44
C ASP A 14 18.97 4.02 6.16
N ALA A 15 19.45 2.84 5.76
CA ALA A 15 19.03 1.56 6.33
C ALA A 15 19.70 1.28 7.70
N THR A 16 19.29 2.02 8.73
CA THR A 16 19.60 1.67 10.12
C THR A 16 18.58 0.65 10.64
N ASP A 17 18.92 -0.10 11.70
CA ASP A 17 17.99 -1.07 12.30
C ASP A 17 16.67 -0.42 12.73
N GLU A 18 16.74 0.77 13.34
CA GLU A 18 15.56 1.53 13.78
C GLU A 18 14.71 2.00 12.59
N THR A 19 15.33 2.62 11.58
CA THR A 19 14.62 3.09 10.38
C THR A 19 13.99 1.92 9.62
N THR A 20 14.73 0.82 9.48
CA THR A 20 14.26 -0.38 8.76
C THR A 20 13.06 -1.00 9.46
N GLN A 21 13.11 -1.12 10.78
CA GLN A 21 11.97 -1.62 11.56
C GLN A 21 10.76 -0.71 11.43
N LEU A 22 10.95 0.61 11.56
CA LEU A 22 9.88 1.59 11.45
C LEU A 22 9.18 1.56 10.09
N ILE A 23 9.96 1.52 9.00
CA ILE A 23 9.42 1.49 7.64
C ILE A 23 8.75 0.14 7.36
N THR A 24 9.30 -0.97 7.86
CA THR A 24 8.65 -2.29 7.75
C THR A 24 7.26 -2.28 8.39
N ASP A 25 7.15 -1.74 9.61
CA ASP A 25 5.87 -1.69 10.33
C ASP A 25 4.85 -0.79 9.61
N LEU A 26 5.30 0.37 9.11
CA LEU A 26 4.46 1.28 8.35
C LEU A 26 3.99 0.69 7.02
N LEU A 27 4.88 0.02 6.31
CA LEU A 27 4.57 -0.59 5.02
C LEU A 27 3.56 -1.72 5.20
N SER A 28 3.75 -2.57 6.22
CA SER A 28 2.81 -3.64 6.56
C SER A 28 1.42 -3.11 6.96
N GLN A 29 1.38 -2.02 7.74
CA GLN A 29 0.13 -1.32 8.06
C GLN A 29 -0.54 -0.77 6.80
N SER A 30 0.26 -0.18 5.90
CA SER A 30 -0.23 0.40 4.65
C SER A 30 -0.83 -0.67 3.74
N GLU A 31 -0.12 -1.76 3.50
CA GLU A 31 -0.59 -2.92 2.74
C GLU A 31 -1.93 -3.45 3.29
N SER A 32 -2.05 -3.55 4.62
CA SER A 32 -3.29 -3.99 5.29
C SER A 32 -4.45 -3.01 5.10
N ILE A 33 -4.21 -1.70 5.24
CA ILE A 33 -5.23 -0.66 5.06
C ILE A 33 -5.71 -0.62 3.62
N ILE A 34 -4.81 -0.71 2.64
CA ILE A 34 -5.17 -0.71 1.22
C ILE A 34 -5.99 -1.97 0.89
N ARG A 35 -5.54 -3.16 1.33
CA ARG A 35 -6.28 -4.41 1.16
C ARG A 35 -7.70 -4.29 1.73
N ASP A 36 -7.81 -3.82 2.96
CA ASP A 36 -9.10 -3.73 3.65
C ASP A 36 -10.03 -2.70 3.04
N SER A 37 -9.46 -1.63 2.48
CA SER A 37 -10.21 -0.63 1.73
C SER A 37 -10.77 -1.19 0.43
N VAL A 38 -10.09 -2.16 -0.20
CA VAL A 38 -10.49 -2.73 -1.49
C VAL A 38 -11.42 -3.93 -1.29
N ASP A 39 -10.90 -5.02 -0.73
CA ASP A 39 -11.65 -6.24 -0.39
C ASP A 39 -10.88 -7.05 0.67
N LYS A 40 -11.26 -6.84 1.94
CA LYS A 40 -10.69 -7.52 3.11
C LYS A 40 -10.87 -9.05 3.13
N THR A 41 -11.73 -9.60 2.27
CA THR A 41 -11.99 -11.06 2.24
C THR A 41 -10.89 -11.81 1.50
N LYS A 42 -10.06 -11.11 0.71
CA LYS A 42 -8.92 -11.68 0.00
C LYS A 42 -7.64 -11.55 0.82
N PRO A 43 -6.77 -12.58 0.80
CA PRO A 43 -5.47 -12.49 1.46
C PRO A 43 -4.59 -11.44 0.77
N LEU A 44 -3.62 -10.89 1.51
CA LEU A 44 -2.68 -9.89 0.99
C LEU A 44 -1.98 -10.37 -0.28
N THR A 45 -1.62 -11.66 -0.33
CA THR A 45 -0.94 -12.31 -1.47
C THR A 45 -1.69 -12.21 -2.79
N THR A 46 -3.01 -11.97 -2.78
CA THR A 46 -3.80 -11.72 -3.99
C THR A 46 -3.46 -10.38 -4.64
N TYR A 47 -2.97 -9.42 -3.87
CA TYR A 47 -2.69 -8.06 -4.32
C TYR A 47 -1.21 -7.77 -4.60
N GLU A 48 -0.30 -8.61 -4.09
CA GLU A 48 1.14 -8.33 -4.09
C GLU A 48 1.76 -8.14 -5.49
N GLN A 49 1.09 -8.64 -6.53
CA GLN A 49 1.53 -8.51 -7.92
C GLN A 49 0.84 -7.35 -8.67
N ASP A 50 -0.13 -6.67 -8.07
CA ASP A 50 -0.80 -5.53 -8.68
C ASP A 50 0.06 -4.25 -8.51
N PRO A 51 0.54 -3.63 -9.61
CA PRO A 51 1.36 -2.44 -9.53
C PRO A 51 0.68 -1.23 -8.87
N ILE A 52 -0.64 -1.10 -9.02
CA ILE A 52 -1.45 -0.05 -8.39
C ILE A 52 -1.59 -0.31 -6.90
N PHE A 53 -1.77 -1.57 -6.47
CA PHE A 53 -1.74 -1.93 -5.05
C PHE A 53 -0.39 -1.59 -4.42
N VAL A 54 0.71 -1.97 -5.09
CA VAL A 54 2.07 -1.67 -4.61
C VAL A 54 2.27 -0.16 -4.50
N ARG A 55 1.88 0.62 -5.52
CA ARG A 55 2.01 2.08 -5.50
C ARG A 55 1.14 2.73 -4.43
N ALA A 56 -0.10 2.26 -4.24
CA ALA A 56 -1.00 2.75 -3.21
C ALA A 56 -0.43 2.50 -1.81
N SER A 57 0.09 1.30 -1.56
CA SER A 57 0.70 0.91 -0.29
C SER A 57 1.95 1.75 0.01
N LYS A 58 2.84 1.95 -0.97
CA LYS A 58 4.00 2.85 -0.82
C LYS A 58 3.58 4.30 -0.56
N THR A 59 2.55 4.79 -1.26
CA THR A 59 2.04 6.15 -1.07
C THR A 59 1.48 6.36 0.34
N LEU A 60 0.70 5.39 0.85
CA LEU A 60 0.21 5.44 2.21
C LEU A 60 1.35 5.34 3.23
N CYS A 61 2.35 4.50 2.99
CA CYS A 61 3.54 4.40 3.84
C CYS A 61 4.26 5.75 3.93
N THR A 62 4.46 6.43 2.80
CA THR A 62 5.01 7.80 2.76
C THR A 62 4.17 8.79 3.56
N GLN A 63 2.85 8.78 3.37
CA GLN A 63 1.96 9.67 4.13
C GLN A 63 2.04 9.42 5.63
N LEU A 64 2.03 8.15 6.06
CA LEU A 64 2.15 7.79 7.48
C LEU A 64 3.54 8.10 8.05
N TYR A 65 4.60 7.99 7.24
CA TYR A 65 5.94 8.36 7.67
C TYR A 65 6.01 9.85 8.05
N TYR A 66 5.45 10.73 7.23
CA TYR A 66 5.46 12.18 7.48
C TYR A 66 4.34 12.67 8.40
N ASP A 67 3.16 12.05 8.38
CA ASP A 67 2.00 12.40 9.19
C ASP A 67 1.23 11.16 9.63
N ARG A 68 1.53 10.66 10.84
CA ARG A 68 0.89 9.47 11.43
C ARG A 68 -0.60 9.66 11.70
N ALA A 69 -1.06 10.90 11.89
CA ALA A 69 -2.45 11.20 12.18
C ALA A 69 -3.30 11.31 10.91
N LEU A 70 -2.67 11.38 9.73
CA LEU A 70 -3.33 11.70 8.46
C LEU A 70 -4.25 12.91 8.65
N THR A 71 -3.70 14.02 9.15
CA THR A 71 -4.45 15.23 9.53
C THR A 71 -5.24 15.80 8.34
N GLY A 72 -4.70 15.66 7.12
CA GLY A 72 -5.38 16.01 5.86
C GLY A 72 -6.13 14.86 5.19
N GLY A 73 -6.22 13.70 5.84
CA GLY A 73 -6.71 12.45 5.27
C GLY A 73 -5.75 11.82 4.26
N MET A 74 -6.27 10.83 3.53
CA MET A 74 -5.55 10.22 2.41
C MET A 74 -5.45 11.21 1.24
N SER A 75 -4.31 11.27 0.57
CA SER A 75 -4.15 12.15 -0.59
C SER A 75 -5.14 11.80 -1.71
N LEU A 76 -5.49 12.78 -2.55
CA LEU A 76 -6.41 12.54 -3.68
C LEU A 76 -5.89 11.44 -4.61
N GLY A 77 -4.59 11.41 -4.90
CA GLY A 77 -3.97 10.36 -5.70
C GLY A 77 -4.11 8.98 -5.05
N LEU A 78 -3.92 8.86 -3.73
CA LEU A 78 -4.14 7.61 -3.01
C LEU A 78 -5.61 7.17 -3.08
N GLN A 79 -6.55 8.10 -2.89
CA GLN A 79 -7.97 7.81 -3.01
C GLN A 79 -8.35 7.32 -4.42
N MET A 80 -7.78 7.92 -5.47
CA MET A 80 -8.00 7.49 -6.86
C MET A 80 -7.47 6.07 -7.11
N MET A 81 -6.30 5.72 -6.59
CA MET A 81 -5.75 4.36 -6.70
C MET A 81 -6.62 3.34 -5.96
N ILE A 82 -7.08 3.66 -4.75
CA ILE A 82 -8.02 2.79 -4.01
C ILE A 82 -9.32 2.59 -4.80
N ASN A 83 -9.87 3.66 -5.38
CA ASN A 83 -11.08 3.57 -6.18
C ASN A 83 -10.88 2.75 -7.46
N HIS A 84 -9.70 2.85 -8.09
CA HIS A 84 -9.33 2.01 -9.22
C HIS A 84 -9.33 0.53 -8.83
N LEU A 85 -8.63 0.17 -7.76
CA LEU A 85 -8.56 -1.20 -7.23
C LEU A 85 -9.95 -1.75 -6.86
N LYS A 86 -10.81 -0.91 -6.26
CA LYS A 86 -12.21 -1.27 -5.99
C LYS A 86 -13.01 -1.57 -7.26
N GLY A 87 -12.70 -0.89 -8.36
CA GLY A 87 -13.31 -1.15 -9.67
C GLY A 87 -12.98 -2.53 -10.23
N GLU A 88 -11.91 -3.17 -9.76
CA GLU A 88 -11.52 -4.54 -10.14
C GLU A 88 -12.22 -5.62 -9.29
N VAL A 89 -13.00 -5.24 -8.28
CA VAL A 89 -13.75 -6.16 -7.43
C VAL A 89 -15.01 -6.64 -8.15
N GLY A 90 -14.97 -7.87 -8.66
CA GLY A 90 -16.10 -8.53 -9.29
C GLY A 90 -16.97 -9.34 -8.31
N ALA A 91 -17.92 -10.13 -8.84
CA ALA A 91 -18.79 -11.00 -8.05
C ALA A 91 -18.02 -12.03 -7.19
N ASP A 92 -16.83 -12.42 -7.62
CA ASP A 92 -15.96 -13.36 -6.92
C ASP A 92 -14.95 -12.68 -5.97
N GLY A 93 -15.12 -11.37 -5.72
CA GLY A 93 -14.17 -10.52 -4.99
C GLY A 93 -13.04 -9.99 -5.87
N TYR A 94 -12.05 -9.34 -5.25
CA TYR A 94 -10.92 -8.75 -5.97
C TYR A 94 -10.16 -9.81 -6.80
N LYS A 95 -9.93 -9.48 -8.08
CA LYS A 95 -9.08 -10.23 -9.00
C LYS A 95 -8.12 -9.22 -9.62
N PRO A 96 -6.81 -9.32 -9.36
CA PRO A 96 -5.86 -8.44 -10.01
C PRO A 96 -6.03 -8.58 -11.52
N ASN A 97 -6.10 -7.45 -12.23
CA ASN A 97 -6.28 -7.45 -13.68
C ASN A 97 -5.29 -8.44 -14.34
N SER A 98 -5.83 -9.53 -14.88
CA SER A 98 -5.04 -10.50 -15.63
C SER A 98 -4.75 -9.90 -16.99
N THR A 99 -3.49 -9.46 -17.18
CA THR A 99 -2.87 -9.04 -18.45
C THR A 99 -3.32 -7.69 -19.03
N VAL A 100 -2.32 -6.83 -19.26
CA VAL A 100 -2.02 -6.43 -20.64
C VAL A 100 -0.79 -7.21 -21.08
#